data_AF-A0A497ED18-F1
#
_entry.id   AF-A0A497ED18-F1
#
_cell.length_a   1.000
_cell.length_b   1.000
_cell.length_c   1.000
_cell.angle_alpha   90.00
_cell.angle_beta   90.00
_cell.angle_gamma   90.00
#
_symmetry.space_group_name_H-M   'P 1'
#
loop_
_entity.id
_entity.type
_entity.pdbx_description
1 polymer ?
#
loop_
_entity_poly.entity_id
_entity_poly.type
_entity_poly.pdbx_seq_one_letter_code
_entity_poly.pdbx_strand_id
1 'polypeptide(L)'
;MTPEESHSLSSNEMTAAETIRMELQMLHEMDPSAARLLEALACVLARVAGADSEICDRETLQMEGTLMRLAELPPAQAVLAVEIAKQRNCLGGAGYTAAISRDLRRRTDPRYRLQLLHSLVDVA
;
A
#
# COMPACT_ATOMS: atom_id res chain seq x y z
N MET A 1 58.10 -3.99 12.66
CA MET A 1 57.70 -4.52 11.34
C MET A 1 56.28 -5.06 11.51
N THR A 2 55.29 -4.22 11.21
CA THR A 2 53.88 -4.60 11.02
C THR A 2 53.71 -5.32 9.68
N PRO A 3 52.63 -6.10 9.55
CA PRO A 3 51.46 -5.67 8.77
C PRO A 3 50.20 -5.76 9.65
N GLU A 4 49.31 -4.77 9.83
CA GLU A 4 48.52 -4.00 8.85
C GLU A 4 48.05 -4.84 7.66
N GLU A 5 46.78 -5.29 7.74
CA GLU A 5 45.74 -5.10 6.72
C GLU A 5 44.45 -5.80 7.23
N SER A 6 43.49 -5.02 7.74
CA SER A 6 42.27 -4.67 6.99
C SER A 6 41.11 -5.68 7.15
N HIS A 7 40.54 -5.75 8.35
CA HIS A 7 39.10 -6.01 8.47
C HIS A 7 38.37 -4.66 8.56
N SER A 8 38.45 -3.89 7.47
CA SER A 8 37.58 -2.76 7.20
C SER A 8 36.59 -3.16 6.12
N LEU A 9 35.34 -2.72 6.29
CA LEU A 9 34.18 -2.87 5.39
C LEU A 9 33.34 -4.15 5.58
N SER A 10 32.64 -4.28 6.71
CA SER A 10 31.26 -4.79 6.63
C SER A 10 30.39 -3.58 6.34
N SER A 11 30.03 -3.45 5.07
CA SER A 11 29.07 -2.50 4.54
C SER A 11 27.78 -2.46 5.36
N ASN A 12 27.21 -1.26 5.40
CA ASN A 12 25.91 -0.90 5.93
C ASN A 12 24.77 -1.64 5.18
N GLU A 13 24.66 -2.96 5.32
CA GLU A 13 23.54 -3.74 4.79
C GLU A 13 22.40 -3.69 5.79
N MET A 14 21.36 -2.90 5.47
CA MET A 14 20.11 -2.96 6.21
C MET A 14 19.49 -4.34 6.09
N THR A 15 19.11 -4.91 7.21
CA THR A 15 18.29 -6.13 7.25
C THR A 15 16.92 -5.88 6.62
N ALA A 16 16.25 -6.96 6.20
CA ALA A 16 14.88 -6.88 5.68
C ALA A 16 13.91 -6.22 6.69
N ALA A 17 14.08 -6.51 7.98
CA ALA A 17 13.26 -5.93 9.03
C ALA A 17 13.51 -4.41 9.21
N GLU A 18 14.75 -3.96 9.04
CA GLU A 18 15.08 -2.52 9.07
C GLU A 18 14.50 -1.80 7.86
N THR A 19 14.57 -2.41 6.69
CA THR A 19 13.97 -1.86 5.46
C THR A 19 12.45 -1.70 5.61
N ILE A 20 11.76 -2.72 6.11
CA ILE A 20 10.31 -2.65 6.37
C ILE A 20 9.98 -1.53 7.37
N ARG A 21 10.75 -1.42 8.48
CA ARG A 21 10.54 -0.37 9.48
C ARG A 21 10.76 1.03 8.89
N MET A 22 11.77 1.20 8.05
CA MET A 22 12.05 2.45 7.36
C MET A 22 10.90 2.85 6.43
N GLU A 23 10.42 1.95 5.58
CA GLU A 23 9.33 2.25 4.65
C GLU A 23 8.00 2.50 5.38
N LEU A 24 7.74 1.76 6.47
CA LEU A 24 6.61 2.06 7.35
C LEU A 24 6.72 3.45 7.97
N GLN A 25 7.91 3.87 8.41
CA GLN A 25 8.12 5.20 8.97
C GLN A 25 7.80 6.29 7.94
N MET A 26 8.25 6.12 6.69
CA MET A 26 7.92 7.06 5.60
C MET A 26 6.41 7.15 5.36
N LEU A 27 5.69 6.02 5.42
CA LEU A 27 4.22 6.01 5.35
C LEU A 27 3.56 6.74 6.54
N HIS A 28 4.15 6.68 7.75
CA HIS A 28 3.63 7.40 8.93
C HIS A 28 3.86 8.92 8.84
N GLU A 29 4.90 9.35 8.12
CA GLU A 29 5.24 10.76 7.93
C GLU A 29 4.41 11.44 6.82
N MET A 30 3.57 10.69 6.11
CA MET A 30 2.65 11.24 5.12
C MET A 30 1.71 12.28 5.74
N ASP A 31 1.35 13.29 4.93
CA ASP A 31 0.28 14.22 5.30
C ASP A 31 -1.01 13.44 5.68
N PRO A 32 -1.71 13.81 6.77
CA PRO A 32 -2.89 13.07 7.20
C PRO A 32 -3.99 12.96 6.15
N SER A 33 -4.12 13.91 5.21
CA SER A 33 -5.09 13.80 4.13
C SER A 33 -4.67 12.75 3.09
N ALA A 34 -3.38 12.68 2.76
CA ALA A 34 -2.80 11.70 1.86
C ALA A 34 -2.88 10.28 2.47
N ALA A 35 -2.55 10.14 3.76
CA ALA A 35 -2.65 8.86 4.48
C ALA A 35 -4.10 8.32 4.49
N ARG A 36 -5.09 9.19 4.72
CA ARG A 36 -6.52 8.81 4.64
C ARG A 36 -6.97 8.44 3.24
N LEU A 37 -6.48 9.15 2.22
CA LEU A 37 -6.75 8.81 0.82
C LEU A 37 -6.17 7.44 0.47
N LEU A 38 -4.91 7.19 0.86
CA LEU A 38 -4.24 5.90 0.68
C LEU A 38 -5.01 4.75 1.35
N GLU A 39 -5.37 4.91 2.63
CA GLU A 39 -6.18 3.92 3.35
C GLU A 39 -7.48 3.62 2.60
N ALA A 40 -8.14 4.67 2.10
CA ALA A 40 -9.40 4.51 1.42
C ALA A 40 -9.28 3.83 0.06
N LEU A 41 -8.24 4.14 -0.72
CA LEU A 41 -7.94 3.45 -1.97
C LEU A 41 -7.64 1.97 -1.73
N ALA A 42 -6.70 1.68 -0.83
CA ALA A 42 -6.26 0.32 -0.54
C ALA A 42 -7.41 -0.54 0.00
N CYS A 43 -8.29 0.03 0.84
CA CYS A 43 -9.48 -0.64 1.35
C CYS A 43 -10.46 -1.03 0.24
N VAL A 44 -10.75 -0.11 -0.70
CA VAL A 44 -11.69 -0.38 -1.80
C VAL A 44 -11.12 -1.41 -2.78
N LEU A 45 -9.83 -1.32 -3.08
CA LEU A 45 -9.11 -2.29 -3.92
C LEU A 45 -9.15 -3.70 -3.31
N ALA A 46 -8.79 -3.84 -2.03
CA ALA A 46 -8.78 -5.13 -1.34
C ALA A 46 -10.18 -5.75 -1.26
N ARG A 47 -11.23 -4.93 -1.15
CA ARG A 47 -12.61 -5.41 -1.12
C ARG A 47 -13.08 -5.94 -2.49
N VAL A 48 -12.63 -5.31 -3.57
CA VAL A 48 -12.99 -5.73 -4.93
C VAL A 48 -12.24 -7.00 -5.31
N ALA A 49 -10.93 -7.05 -5.07
CA ALA A 49 -10.15 -8.28 -5.26
C ALA A 49 -10.71 -9.42 -4.41
N GLY A 50 -10.90 -9.18 -3.10
CA GLY A 50 -11.41 -10.18 -2.16
C GLY A 50 -12.91 -10.47 -2.24
N ALA A 51 -13.58 -10.12 -3.34
CA ALA A 51 -15.03 -10.26 -3.46
C ALA A 51 -15.47 -11.74 -3.51
N ASP A 52 -14.60 -12.63 -4.00
CA ASP A 52 -14.79 -14.08 -4.02
C ASP A 52 -14.18 -14.79 -2.78
N SER A 53 -13.75 -14.01 -1.79
CA SER A 53 -13.07 -14.45 -0.56
C SER A 53 -11.61 -14.89 -0.72
N GLU A 54 -11.00 -14.66 -1.89
CA GLU A 54 -9.57 -14.87 -2.12
C GLU A 54 -8.95 -13.62 -2.77
N ILE A 55 -7.66 -13.37 -2.56
CA ILE A 55 -6.93 -12.33 -3.31
C ILE A 55 -5.68 -13.00 -3.85
N CYS A 56 -5.61 -13.19 -5.16
CA CYS A 56 -4.49 -13.87 -5.81
C CYS A 56 -3.33 -12.91 -6.13
N ASP A 57 -2.20 -13.49 -6.56
CA ASP A 57 -0.98 -12.74 -6.87
C ASP A 57 -1.18 -11.71 -7.99
N ARG A 58 -1.96 -12.06 -9.02
CA ARG A 58 -2.26 -11.14 -10.13
C ARG A 58 -2.97 -9.89 -9.62
N GLU A 59 -3.99 -10.08 -8.78
CA GLU A 59 -4.78 -8.97 -8.23
C GLU A 59 -3.93 -8.14 -7.27
N THR A 60 -3.12 -8.79 -6.43
CA THR A 60 -2.14 -8.12 -5.56
C THR A 60 -1.24 -7.18 -6.36
N LEU A 61 -0.66 -7.65 -7.47
CA LEU A 61 0.19 -6.83 -8.34
C LEU A 61 -0.59 -5.66 -8.99
N GLN A 62 -1.84 -5.86 -9.38
CA GLN A 62 -2.69 -4.78 -9.92
C GLN A 62 -3.04 -3.73 -8.86
N MET A 63 -3.27 -4.16 -7.61
CA MET A 63 -3.48 -3.27 -6.48
C MET A 63 -2.24 -2.40 -6.23
N GLU A 64 -1.05 -3.01 -6.20
CA GLU A 64 0.23 -2.30 -6.02
C GLU A 64 0.44 -1.26 -7.11
N GLY A 65 0.32 -1.66 -8.39
CA GLY A 65 0.47 -0.74 -9.53
C GLY A 65 -0.57 0.38 -9.52
N THR A 66 -1.78 0.12 -9.01
CA THR A 66 -2.80 1.14 -8.83
C THR A 66 -2.42 2.15 -7.75
N LEU A 67 -1.91 1.72 -6.60
CA LEU A 67 -1.48 2.62 -5.53
C LEU A 67 -0.25 3.44 -5.94
N MET A 68 0.70 2.85 -6.66
CA MET A 68 1.84 3.57 -7.22
C MET A 68 1.40 4.72 -8.13
N ARG A 69 0.35 4.51 -8.93
CA ARG A 69 -0.12 5.50 -9.91
C ARG A 69 -1.10 6.53 -9.34
N LEU A 70 -2.04 6.10 -8.50
CA LEU A 70 -3.12 6.97 -8.00
C LEU A 70 -2.79 7.68 -6.69
N ALA A 71 -1.92 7.09 -5.87
CA ALA A 71 -1.44 7.67 -4.62
C ALA A 71 0.05 8.07 -4.71
N GLU A 72 0.65 7.97 -5.90
CA GLU A 72 2.05 8.34 -6.18
C GLU A 72 3.06 7.67 -5.25
N LEU A 73 2.77 6.43 -4.84
CA LEU A 73 3.61 5.70 -3.90
C LEU A 73 4.85 5.08 -4.57
N PRO A 74 6.00 5.10 -3.87
CA PRO A 74 7.13 4.23 -4.18
C PRO A 74 6.72 2.73 -4.14
N PRO A 75 7.37 1.86 -4.94
CA PRO A 75 7.02 0.44 -5.02
C PRO A 75 6.95 -0.27 -3.67
N ALA A 76 7.97 -0.09 -2.81
CA ALA A 76 8.02 -0.75 -1.51
C ALA A 76 6.86 -0.33 -0.58
N GLN A 77 6.44 0.93 -0.65
CA GLN A 77 5.33 1.46 0.12
C GLN A 77 3.98 0.98 -0.41
N ALA A 78 3.85 0.82 -1.73
CA ALA A 78 2.67 0.21 -2.34
C ALA A 78 2.49 -1.24 -1.90
N VAL A 79 3.57 -2.04 -1.91
CA VAL A 79 3.56 -3.43 -1.40
C VAL A 79 3.08 -3.46 0.06
N LEU A 80 3.69 -2.64 0.94
CA LEU A 80 3.29 -2.59 2.35
C LEU A 80 1.84 -2.17 2.55
N ALA A 81 1.37 -1.17 1.81
CA ALA A 81 -0.01 -0.70 1.89
C ALA A 81 -1.01 -1.78 1.45
N VAL A 82 -0.69 -2.53 0.38
CA VAL A 82 -1.52 -3.65 -0.10
C VAL A 82 -1.56 -4.79 0.91
N GLU A 83 -0.43 -5.21 1.46
CA GLU A 83 -0.39 -6.29 2.46
C GLU A 83 -1.15 -5.92 3.75
N ILE A 84 -1.02 -4.67 4.20
CA ILE A 84 -1.83 -4.16 5.33
C ILE A 84 -3.33 -4.17 4.98
N ALA A 85 -3.71 -3.77 3.77
CA ALA A 85 -5.10 -3.73 3.34
C ALA A 85 -5.71 -5.13 3.20
N LYS A 86 -4.95 -6.11 2.68
CA LYS A 86 -5.34 -7.53 2.62
C LYS A 86 -5.65 -8.06 4.02
N GLN A 87 -4.74 -7.80 4.96
CA GLN A 87 -4.92 -8.21 6.35
C GLN A 87 -6.14 -7.53 7.00
N ARG A 88 -6.35 -6.24 6.76
CA ARG A 88 -7.52 -5.51 7.26
C ARG A 88 -8.82 -5.95 6.59
N ASN A 89 -8.82 -6.35 5.33
CA ASN A 89 -10.00 -6.87 4.64
C ASN A 89 -10.42 -8.24 5.21
N CYS A 90 -9.44 -9.09 5.51
CA CYS A 90 -9.67 -10.38 6.18
C CYS A 90 -10.22 -10.21 7.61
N LEU A 91 -9.69 -9.24 8.37
CA LEU A 91 -10.08 -9.01 9.77
C LEU A 91 -11.29 -8.07 9.95
N GLY A 92 -11.62 -7.27 8.94
CA GLY A 92 -12.57 -6.16 9.02
C GLY A 92 -14.00 -6.54 8.68
N GLY A 93 -14.97 -5.97 9.41
CA GLY A 93 -16.40 -6.13 9.11
C GLY A 93 -16.97 -5.08 8.15
N ALA A 94 -18.18 -5.30 7.63
CA ALA A 94 -18.85 -4.44 6.64
C ALA A 94 -19.05 -2.97 7.08
N GLY A 95 -19.06 -2.66 8.38
CA GLY A 95 -19.20 -1.30 8.90
C GLY A 95 -17.98 -0.40 8.64
N TYR A 96 -16.77 -0.95 8.70
CA TYR A 96 -15.51 -0.23 8.49
C TYR A 96 -15.38 0.28 7.06
N THR A 97 -15.71 -0.57 6.09
CA THR A 97 -15.58 -0.28 4.65
C THR A 97 -16.61 0.74 4.14
N ALA A 98 -17.81 0.76 4.71
CA ALA A 98 -18.86 1.72 4.34
C ALA A 98 -18.53 3.17 4.77
N ALA A 99 -17.84 3.36 5.88
CA ALA A 99 -17.38 4.69 6.30
C ALA A 99 -16.25 5.20 5.39
N ILE A 100 -15.30 4.32 5.07
CA ILE A 100 -14.13 4.63 4.23
C ILE A 100 -14.54 5.00 2.81
N SER A 101 -15.42 4.21 2.17
CA SER A 101 -15.88 4.50 0.79
C SER A 101 -16.62 5.84 0.68
N ARG A 102 -17.40 6.23 1.71
CA ARG A 102 -18.04 7.56 1.76
C ARG A 102 -17.01 8.67 1.94
N ASP A 103 -15.98 8.43 2.73
CA ASP A 103 -14.90 9.41 2.93
C ASP A 103 -14.10 9.64 1.65
N LEU A 104 -13.78 8.56 0.92
CA LEU A 104 -13.15 8.63 -0.40
C LEU A 104 -13.94 9.50 -1.36
N ARG A 105 -15.27 9.30 -1.43
CA ARG A 105 -16.15 10.10 -2.29
C ARG A 105 -16.13 11.58 -1.94
N ARG A 106 -16.00 11.94 -0.66
CA ARG A 106 -15.93 13.36 -0.24
C ARG A 106 -14.59 14.01 -0.60
N ARG A 107 -13.51 13.24 -0.68
CA ARG A 107 -12.15 13.74 -0.91
C ARG A 107 -11.73 13.78 -2.38
N THR A 108 -12.46 13.08 -3.26
CA THR A 108 -12.05 12.88 -4.65
C THR A 108 -13.07 13.49 -5.61
N ASP A 109 -12.56 14.10 -6.68
CA ASP A 109 -13.40 14.62 -7.74
C ASP A 109 -13.94 13.48 -8.65
N PRO A 110 -14.97 13.74 -9.48
CA PRO A 110 -15.53 12.71 -10.36
C PRO A 110 -14.54 12.06 -11.33
N ARG A 111 -13.56 12.79 -11.88
CA ARG A 111 -12.58 12.25 -12.82
C ARG A 111 -11.63 11.28 -12.13
N TYR A 112 -11.16 11.65 -10.94
CA TYR A 112 -10.35 10.75 -10.11
C TYR A 112 -11.11 9.46 -9.78
N ARG A 113 -12.40 9.57 -9.44
CA ARG A 113 -13.25 8.39 -9.18
C ARG A 113 -13.45 7.53 -10.42
N LEU A 114 -13.52 8.10 -11.62
CA LEU A 114 -13.55 7.32 -12.86
C LEU A 114 -12.25 6.55 -13.09
N GLN A 115 -11.10 7.18 -12.84
CA GLN A 115 -9.80 6.48 -12.92
C GLN A 115 -9.71 5.34 -11.92
N LEU A 116 -10.20 5.55 -10.70
CA LEU A 116 -10.29 4.49 -9.70
C LEU A 116 -11.20 3.36 -10.19
N LEU A 117 -12.40 3.66 -10.71
CA LEU A 117 -13.32 2.65 -11.21
C LEU A 117 -12.69 1.77 -12.30
N HIS A 118 -11.93 2.35 -13.24
CA HIS A 118 -11.19 1.55 -14.21
C HIS A 118 -10.17 0.63 -13.54
N SER A 119 -9.36 1.15 -12.61
CA SER A 119 -8.41 0.31 -11.87
C SER A 119 -9.11 -0.80 -11.06
N LEU A 120 -10.30 -0.56 -10.53
CA LEU A 120 -11.07 -1.59 -9.82
C LEU A 120 -11.54 -2.70 -10.75
N VAL A 121 -11.89 -2.39 -12.00
CA VAL A 121 -12.22 -3.39 -13.01
C VAL A 121 -10.98 -4.19 -13.43
N ASP A 122 -9.81 -3.54 -13.51
CA ASP A 122 -8.56 -4.21 -13.86
C ASP A 122 -8.05 -5.17 -12.77
N VAL A 123 -8.42 -4.89 -11.51
CA VAL A 123 -8.10 -5.71 -10.33
C VAL A 123 -9.02 -6.92 -10.18
N ALA A 124 -10.25 -6.89 -10.70
CA ALA A 124 -11.24 -7.97 -10.54
C ALA A 124 -11.13 -9.09 -11.60
#